data_AF-Q3XWT2-F1
#
_entry.id   AF-Q3XWT2-F1
#
_cell.length_a   1.000
_cell.length_b   1.000
_cell.length_c   1.000
_cell.angle_alpha   90.00
_cell.angle_beta   90.00
_cell.angle_gamma   90.00
#
_symmetry.space_group_name_H-M   'P 1'
#
loop_
_entity.id
_entity.type
_entity.pdbx_description
1 polymer ?
#
loop_
_entity_poly.entity_id
_entity_poly.type
_entity_poly.pdbx_seq_one_letter_code
_entity_poly.pdbx_strand_id
1 'polypeptide(L)'
;MVLNNFLKEGFILSYLIVCLIIIICLHHLFLSKTIPRYSKNKKAEKFCLLLNKFTLIAPILAFIIFSVLLSTTLKGKFMERSSHAMILTFLWLLFTRIYIFLMSLKPPKSISLCLVINGIFLLSLIIFITPLDRYVTYLYNPLEYWTYFIGILEGIIFYIGYFPNKNNNFYFYRNKL
;
A
#
# COMPACT_ATOMS: atom_id res chain seq x y z
N MET A 1 -9.39 32.97 -15.78
CA MET A 1 -7.99 32.53 -16.01
C MET A 1 -7.40 31.78 -14.81
N VAL A 2 -7.49 32.32 -13.59
CA VAL A 2 -6.98 31.68 -12.35
C VAL A 2 -7.64 30.33 -12.04
N LEU A 3 -8.97 30.21 -12.19
CA LEU A 3 -9.70 28.95 -11.94
C LEU A 3 -9.30 27.82 -12.90
N ASN A 4 -9.02 28.16 -14.17
CA ASN A 4 -8.54 27.18 -15.16
C ASN A 4 -7.12 26.69 -14.84
N ASN A 5 -6.24 27.57 -14.33
CA ASN A 5 -4.90 27.16 -13.92
C ASN A 5 -4.94 26.30 -12.65
N PHE A 6 -5.77 26.65 -11.67
CA PHE A 6 -5.93 25.86 -10.45
C PHE A 6 -6.50 24.46 -10.71
N LEU A 7 -7.50 24.36 -11.59
CA LEU A 7 -8.03 23.06 -12.04
C LEU A 7 -6.94 22.26 -12.77
N LYS A 8 -6.21 22.90 -13.70
CA LYS A 8 -5.14 22.25 -14.47
C LYS A 8 -3.99 21.75 -13.58
N GLU A 9 -3.58 22.55 -12.59
CA GLU A 9 -2.57 22.16 -11.58
C GLU A 9 -3.05 21.03 -10.68
N GLY A 10 -4.32 21.07 -10.25
CA GLY A 10 -4.96 19.99 -9.49
C GLY A 10 -4.94 18.67 -10.26
N PHE A 11 -5.34 18.69 -11.53
CA PHE A 11 -5.29 17.51 -12.41
C PHE A 11 -3.86 16.98 -12.58
N ILE A 12 -2.87 17.85 -12.83
CA ILE A 12 -1.47 17.42 -12.96
C ILE A 12 -1.00 16.72 -11.68
N LEU A 13 -1.31 17.28 -10.51
CA LEU A 13 -0.93 16.67 -9.24
C LEU A 13 -1.63 15.33 -9.01
N SER A 14 -2.90 15.19 -9.39
CA SER A 14 -3.62 13.91 -9.37
C SER A 14 -2.92 12.85 -10.20
N TYR A 15 -2.54 13.16 -11.44
CA TYR A 15 -1.82 12.23 -12.31
C TYR A 15 -0.46 11.85 -11.72
N LEU A 16 0.28 12.80 -11.14
CA LEU A 16 1.54 12.52 -10.47
C LEU A 16 1.36 11.57 -9.28
N ILE A 17 0.32 11.78 -8.48
CA ILE A 17 0.00 10.90 -7.34
C ILE A 17 -0.32 9.48 -7.82
N VAL A 18 -1.16 9.34 -8.85
CA VAL A 18 -1.51 8.02 -9.42
C VAL A 18 -0.27 7.34 -10.01
N CYS A 19 0.56 8.06 -10.76
CA CYS A 19 1.82 7.53 -11.26
C CYS A 19 2.74 7.05 -10.14
N LEU A 20 2.82 7.81 -9.04
CA LEU A 20 3.62 7.43 -7.87
C LEU A 20 3.09 6.13 -7.23
N ILE A 21 1.78 6.00 -7.05
CA ILE A 21 1.12 4.77 -6.56
C ILE A 21 1.50 3.58 -7.45
N ILE A 22 1.37 3.74 -8.77
CA ILE A 22 1.69 2.68 -9.74
C ILE A 22 3.17 2.29 -9.64
N ILE A 23 4.09 3.25 -9.57
CA ILE A 23 5.53 3.00 -9.43
C ILE A 23 5.81 2.21 -8.14
N ILE A 24 5.22 2.61 -7.01
CA ILE A 24 5.37 1.92 -5.73
C ILE A 24 4.87 0.47 -5.83
N CYS A 25 3.70 0.28 -6.45
CA CYS A 25 3.09 -1.03 -6.65
C CYS A 25 3.95 -1.95 -7.54
N LEU A 26 4.45 -1.44 -8.67
CA LEU A 26 5.35 -2.18 -9.56
C LEU A 26 6.66 -2.53 -8.86
N HIS A 27 7.22 -1.60 -8.10
CA HIS A 27 8.43 -1.86 -7.33
C HIS A 27 8.21 -2.94 -6.26
N HIS A 28 7.05 -2.93 -5.59
CA HIS A 28 6.66 -3.99 -4.66
C HIS A 28 6.57 -5.37 -5.36
N LEU A 29 5.97 -5.44 -6.55
CA LEU A 29 5.95 -6.68 -7.33
C LEU A 29 7.35 -7.17 -7.70
N PHE A 30 8.23 -6.26 -8.14
CA PHE A 30 9.62 -6.60 -8.45
C PHE A 30 10.35 -7.16 -7.22
N LEU A 31 10.18 -6.53 -6.06
CA LEU A 31 10.75 -6.99 -4.80
C LEU A 31 10.21 -8.37 -4.41
N SER A 32 8.90 -8.57 -4.44
CA SER A 32 8.26 -9.86 -4.11
C SER A 32 8.85 -11.05 -4.86
N LYS A 33 9.26 -10.84 -6.12
CA LYS A 33 9.89 -11.87 -6.97
C LYS A 33 11.38 -12.07 -6.70
N THR A 34 12.09 -11.04 -6.23
CA THR A 34 13.54 -11.09 -6.00
C THR A 34 13.91 -11.54 -4.58
N ILE A 35 12.99 -11.36 -3.62
CA ILE A 35 13.15 -11.74 -2.20
C ILE A 35 13.61 -13.18 -1.92
N PRO A 36 13.17 -14.23 -2.65
CA PRO A 36 13.60 -15.61 -2.39
C PRO A 36 15.11 -15.81 -2.46
N ARG A 37 15.86 -14.83 -3.00
CA ARG A 37 17.30 -14.89 -3.21
C ARG A 37 18.12 -14.29 -2.06
N TYR A 38 17.49 -13.60 -1.10
CA TYR A 38 18.22 -12.91 -0.03
C TYR A 38 18.32 -13.72 1.27
N SER A 39 19.46 -13.57 1.95
CA SER A 39 19.67 -14.20 3.25
C SER A 39 18.79 -13.58 4.34
N LYS A 40 18.34 -14.39 5.30
CA LYS A 40 17.43 -13.98 6.36
C LYS A 40 18.15 -13.45 7.60
N ASN A 41 17.50 -12.52 8.30
CA ASN A 41 17.91 -12.04 9.61
C ASN A 41 17.18 -12.82 10.72
N LYS A 42 17.83 -13.86 11.27
CA LYS A 42 17.26 -14.73 12.32
C LYS A 42 16.79 -13.99 13.58
N LYS A 43 17.39 -12.85 13.92
CA LYS A 43 17.00 -12.06 15.11
C LYS A 43 15.61 -11.45 14.99
N ALA A 44 15.23 -11.02 13.79
CA ALA A 44 13.95 -10.35 13.52
C ALA A 44 12.86 -11.31 13.00
N GLU A 45 13.19 -12.58 12.76
CA GLU A 45 12.33 -13.53 12.07
C GLU A 45 10.98 -13.72 12.78
N LYS A 46 10.97 -13.97 14.10
CA LYS A 46 9.73 -14.17 14.87
C LYS A 46 8.78 -12.96 14.79
N PHE A 47 9.32 -11.76 14.96
CA PHE A 47 8.54 -10.52 14.90
C PHE A 47 8.00 -10.26 13.49
N CYS A 48 8.83 -10.47 12.46
CA CYS A 48 8.42 -10.30 11.08
C CYS A 48 7.38 -11.34 10.64
N LEU A 49 7.46 -12.58 11.13
CA LEU A 49 6.43 -13.61 10.92
C LEU A 49 5.09 -13.17 11.49
N LEU A 50 5.07 -12.60 12.70
CA LEU A 50 3.86 -12.11 13.35
C LEU A 50 3.24 -10.95 12.57
N LEU A 51 4.04 -9.93 12.23
CA LEU A 51 3.58 -8.82 11.41
C LEU A 51 3.03 -9.29 10.06
N ASN A 52 3.69 -10.27 9.42
CA ASN A 52 3.24 -10.78 8.13
C ASN A 52 1.90 -11.56 8.21
N LYS A 53 1.59 -12.20 9.34
CA LYS A 53 0.27 -12.80 9.58
C LYS A 53 -0.78 -11.73 9.81
N PHE A 54 -0.44 -10.69 10.57
CA PHE A 54 -1.34 -9.57 10.83
C PHE A 54 -1.72 -8.84 9.54
N THR A 55 -0.75 -8.56 8.66
CA THR A 55 -1.01 -7.87 7.38
C THR A 55 -1.90 -8.66 6.43
N LEU A 56 -1.97 -10.00 6.55
CA LEU A 56 -2.89 -10.83 5.77
C LEU A 56 -4.34 -10.65 6.23
N ILE A 57 -4.56 -10.51 7.55
CA ILE A 57 -5.89 -10.45 8.17
C ILE A 57 -6.40 -9.00 8.24
N ALA A 58 -5.49 -8.03 8.28
CA ALA A 58 -5.78 -6.61 8.43
C ALA A 58 -6.83 -6.05 7.44
N PRO A 59 -6.86 -6.41 6.14
CA PRO A 59 -7.93 -5.97 5.23
C PRO A 59 -9.33 -6.38 5.68
N ILE A 60 -9.50 -7.58 6.24
CA ILE A 60 -10.80 -8.09 6.71
C ILE A 60 -11.23 -7.33 7.95
N LEU A 61 -10.31 -7.10 8.90
CA LEU A 61 -10.58 -6.31 10.09
C LEU A 61 -10.92 -4.86 9.74
N ALA A 62 -10.16 -4.26 8.81
CA ALA A 62 -10.42 -2.92 8.32
C ALA A 62 -11.80 -2.83 7.68
N PHE A 63 -12.17 -3.80 6.83
CA PHE A 63 -13.49 -3.87 6.24
C PHE A 63 -14.60 -3.87 7.29
N ILE A 64 -14.53 -4.74 8.30
CA ILE A 64 -15.54 -4.81 9.37
C ILE A 64 -15.65 -3.47 10.12
N ILE A 65 -14.52 -2.90 10.54
CA ILE A 65 -14.47 -1.65 11.30
C ILE A 65 -15.03 -0.49 10.46
N PHE A 66 -14.60 -0.35 9.20
CA PHE A 66 -15.06 0.72 8.33
C PHE A 66 -16.53 0.56 7.94
N SER A 67 -17.03 -0.66 7.74
CA SER A 67 -18.46 -0.89 7.51
C SER A 67 -19.31 -0.38 8.66
N VAL A 68 -18.92 -0.68 9.91
CA VAL A 68 -19.60 -0.15 11.10
C VAL A 68 -19.52 1.38 11.13
N LEU A 69 -18.31 1.95 11.07
CA LEU A 69 -18.09 3.40 11.16
C LEU A 69 -18.85 4.20 10.09
N LEU A 70 -18.87 3.70 8.85
CA LEU A 70 -19.58 4.33 7.73
C LEU A 70 -21.10 4.21 7.87
N SER A 71 -21.60 3.13 8.46
CA SER A 71 -23.04 2.94 8.68
C SER A 71 -23.60 3.76 9.85
N THR A 72 -22.80 4.01 10.89
CA THR A 72 -23.29 4.65 12.14
C THR A 72 -22.87 6.11 12.28
N THR A 73 -21.58 6.39 12.12
CA THR A 73 -20.95 7.60 12.68
C THR A 73 -20.59 8.60 11.59
N LEU A 74 -20.15 8.11 10.44
CA LEU A 74 -19.67 8.95 9.34
C LEU A 74 -20.80 9.25 8.35
N LYS A 75 -21.71 10.14 8.74
CA LYS A 75 -22.80 10.59 7.85
C LYS A 75 -22.25 11.49 6.72
N GLY A 76 -22.68 11.23 5.48
CA GLY A 76 -22.33 12.00 4.29
C GLY A 76 -20.94 11.70 3.70
N LYS A 77 -20.78 11.98 2.39
CA LYS A 77 -19.58 11.65 1.60
C LYS A 77 -19.17 10.18 1.68
N PHE A 78 -20.16 9.28 1.65
CA PHE A 78 -19.93 7.84 1.83
C PHE A 78 -18.97 7.28 0.76
N MET A 79 -19.17 7.69 -0.49
CA MET A 79 -18.36 7.19 -1.60
C MET A 79 -16.90 7.65 -1.49
N GLU A 80 -16.67 8.90 -1.10
CA GLU A 80 -15.34 9.47 -0.90
C GLU A 80 -14.61 8.81 0.28
N ARG A 81 -15.31 8.64 1.41
CA ARG A 81 -14.72 8.06 2.62
C ARG A 81 -14.37 6.60 2.46
N SER A 82 -15.20 5.82 1.76
CA SER A 82 -14.95 4.39 1.57
C SER A 82 -13.86 4.11 0.53
N SER A 83 -13.80 4.87 -0.57
CA SER A 83 -12.67 4.78 -1.51
C SER A 83 -11.36 5.24 -0.86
N HIS A 84 -11.41 6.31 -0.05
CA HIS A 84 -10.27 6.80 0.73
C HIS A 84 -9.74 5.75 1.70
N ALA A 85 -10.64 5.14 2.50
CA ALA A 85 -10.28 4.10 3.45
C ALA A 85 -9.64 2.90 2.75
N MET A 86 -10.16 2.49 1.59
CA MET A 86 -9.62 1.38 0.81
C MET A 86 -8.18 1.64 0.35
N ILE A 87 -7.92 2.77 -0.33
CA ILE A 87 -6.59 3.16 -0.79
C ILE A 87 -5.63 3.28 0.41
N LEU A 88 -6.03 4.01 1.44
CA LEU A 88 -5.15 4.25 2.60
C LEU A 88 -4.79 2.94 3.31
N THR A 89 -5.73 2.01 3.41
CA THR A 89 -5.49 0.67 3.99
C THR A 89 -4.41 -0.08 3.20
N PHE A 90 -4.52 -0.15 1.87
CA PHE A 90 -3.54 -0.88 1.06
C PHE A 90 -2.18 -0.18 0.99
N LEU A 91 -2.12 1.15 0.97
CA LEU A 91 -0.87 1.89 1.09
C LEU A 91 -0.14 1.58 2.41
N TRP A 92 -0.85 1.55 3.55
CA TRP A 92 -0.27 1.16 4.84
C TRP A 92 0.23 -0.29 4.86
N LEU A 93 -0.48 -1.20 4.19
CA LEU A 93 -0.07 -2.60 4.08
C LEU A 93 1.19 -2.76 3.21
N LEU A 94 1.29 -2.03 2.11
CA LEU A 94 2.50 -1.96 1.28
C LEU A 94 3.69 -1.38 2.08
N PHE A 95 3.46 -0.35 2.89
CA PHE A 95 4.49 0.23 3.74
C PHE A 95 4.99 -0.79 4.78
N THR A 96 4.07 -1.50 5.42
CA THR A 96 4.39 -2.55 6.39
C THR A 96 5.20 -3.68 5.73
N ARG A 97 4.91 -4.01 4.47
CA ARG A 97 5.69 -4.98 3.69
C ARG A 97 7.12 -4.52 3.44
N ILE A 98 7.33 -3.27 3.03
CA ILE A 98 8.67 -2.70 2.86
C ILE A 98 9.45 -2.78 4.17
N TYR A 99 8.81 -2.42 5.28
CA TYR A 99 9.40 -2.52 6.62
C TYR A 99 9.79 -3.96 6.98
N ILE A 100 8.92 -4.94 6.73
CA ILE A 100 9.22 -6.36 6.92
C ILE A 100 10.43 -6.77 6.07
N PHE A 101 10.53 -6.34 4.81
CA PHE A 101 11.68 -6.68 3.96
C PHE A 101 12.99 -6.08 4.48
N LEU A 102 12.97 -4.85 4.97
CA LEU A 102 14.15 -4.22 5.59
C LEU A 102 14.59 -4.95 6.87
N MET A 103 13.67 -5.41 7.69
CA MET A 103 14.00 -6.05 8.98
C MET A 103 14.36 -7.53 8.86
N SER A 104 13.61 -8.27 8.04
CA SER A 104 13.71 -9.73 7.94
C SER A 104 14.78 -10.22 6.96
N LEU A 105 15.21 -9.38 6.02
CA LEU A 105 16.18 -9.75 4.99
C LEU A 105 17.48 -8.97 5.18
N LYS A 106 18.57 -9.52 4.64
CA LYS A 106 19.85 -8.82 4.48
C LYS A 106 20.12 -8.58 2.98
N PRO A 107 19.37 -7.66 2.33
CA PRO A 107 19.59 -7.36 0.94
C PRO A 107 20.93 -6.62 0.74
N PRO A 108 21.49 -6.62 -0.50
CA PRO A 108 22.60 -5.75 -0.87
C PRO A 108 22.34 -4.29 -0.51
N LYS A 109 23.39 -3.51 -0.23
CA LYS A 109 23.29 -2.10 0.19
C LYS A 109 22.45 -1.25 -0.77
N SER A 110 22.62 -1.43 -2.09
CA SER A 110 21.85 -0.72 -3.11
C SER A 110 20.34 -0.97 -3.02
N ILE A 111 19.94 -2.22 -2.78
CA ILE A 111 18.54 -2.63 -2.65
C ILE A 111 17.96 -2.15 -1.32
N SER A 112 18.75 -2.19 -0.24
CA SER A 112 18.36 -1.62 1.05
C SER A 112 18.11 -0.11 0.94
N LEU A 113 18.98 0.63 0.26
CA LEU A 113 18.79 2.07 0.02
C LEU A 113 17.53 2.33 -0.81
N CYS A 114 17.30 1.55 -1.86
CA CYS A 114 16.10 1.66 -2.67
C CYS A 114 14.81 1.40 -1.87
N LEU A 115 14.82 0.39 -0.98
CA LEU A 115 13.71 0.10 -0.06
C LEU A 115 13.45 1.26 0.91
N VAL A 116 14.49 1.87 1.47
CA VAL A 116 14.36 3.03 2.37
C VAL A 116 13.78 4.23 1.62
N ILE A 117 14.32 4.56 0.45
CA ILE A 117 13.82 5.66 -0.39
C ILE A 117 12.35 5.44 -0.74
N ASN A 118 12.00 4.23 -1.19
CA ASN A 118 10.61 3.89 -1.51
C ASN A 118 9.69 3.97 -0.28
N GLY A 119 10.18 3.55 0.89
CA GLY A 119 9.48 3.69 2.16
C GLY A 119 9.20 5.15 2.53
N ILE A 120 10.17 6.05 2.32
CA ILE A 120 10.00 7.49 2.56
C ILE A 120 8.94 8.05 1.61
N PHE A 121 9.03 7.79 0.30
CA PHE A 121 8.04 8.26 -0.67
C PHE A 121 6.63 7.76 -0.35
N LEU A 122 6.50 6.48 -0.02
CA LEU A 122 5.21 5.89 0.35
C LEU A 122 4.65 6.51 1.64
N LEU A 123 5.49 6.72 2.66
CA LEU A 123 5.06 7.35 3.91
C LEU A 123 4.64 8.80 3.69
N SER A 124 5.40 9.58 2.91
CA SER A 124 5.04 10.95 2.52
C SER A 124 3.70 10.98 1.79
N LEU A 125 3.48 10.03 0.86
CA LEU A 125 2.22 9.90 0.14
C LEU A 125 1.05 9.59 1.07
N ILE A 126 1.22 8.65 1.99
CA ILE A 126 0.22 8.31 3.01
C ILE A 126 -0.14 9.55 3.84
N ILE A 127 0.85 10.26 4.37
CA ILE A 127 0.62 11.47 5.18
C ILE A 127 -0.12 12.55 4.38
N PHE A 128 0.23 12.71 3.10
CA PHE A 128 -0.41 13.68 2.22
C PHE A 128 -1.89 13.32 1.95
N ILE A 129 -2.17 12.05 1.65
CA ILE A 129 -3.52 11.57 1.33
C ILE A 129 -4.40 11.38 2.58
N THR A 130 -3.80 11.22 3.77
CA THR A 130 -4.54 10.91 5.00
C THR A 130 -5.68 11.90 5.32
N PRO A 131 -5.53 13.23 5.17
CA PRO A 131 -6.67 14.12 5.34
C PRO A 131 -7.68 13.99 4.21
N LEU A 132 -8.95 13.76 4.57
CA LEU A 132 -10.04 13.54 3.61
C LEU A 132 -10.17 14.69 2.60
N ASP A 133 -10.00 15.95 3.00
CA ASP A 133 -10.13 17.09 2.09
C ASP A 133 -9.05 17.11 1.01
N ARG A 134 -7.81 16.69 1.34
CA ARG A 134 -6.73 16.56 0.35
C ARG A 134 -6.99 15.40 -0.59
N TYR A 135 -7.45 14.26 -0.06
CA TYR A 135 -7.85 13.14 -0.89
C TYR A 135 -9.00 13.51 -1.85
N VAL A 136 -10.03 14.19 -1.35
CA VAL A 136 -11.18 14.60 -2.18
C VAL A 136 -10.74 15.56 -3.27
N THR A 137 -9.89 16.53 -2.94
CA THR A 137 -9.41 17.54 -3.89
C THR A 137 -8.53 16.94 -4.98
N TYR A 138 -7.57 16.08 -4.61
CA TYR A 138 -6.51 15.64 -5.53
C TYR A 138 -6.67 14.22 -6.06
N LEU A 139 -7.59 13.41 -5.54
CA LEU A 139 -7.83 12.05 -6.01
C LEU A 139 -9.30 11.84 -6.37
N TYR A 140 -10.23 12.11 -5.45
CA TYR A 140 -11.63 11.79 -5.70
C TYR A 140 -12.29 12.69 -6.73
N ASN A 141 -12.21 14.03 -6.63
CA ASN A 141 -12.90 14.90 -7.60
C ASN A 141 -12.39 14.72 -9.05
N PRO A 142 -11.07 14.54 -9.29
CA PRO A 142 -10.56 14.39 -10.66
C PRO A 142 -10.80 13.01 -11.29
N LEU A 143 -10.95 11.96 -10.47
CA LEU A 143 -11.04 10.56 -10.93
C LEU A 143 -12.39 9.91 -10.60
N GLU A 144 -13.15 10.49 -9.69
CA GLU A 144 -14.41 9.99 -9.16
C GLU A 144 -14.34 8.51 -8.75
N TYR A 145 -15.21 7.68 -9.33
CA TYR A 145 -15.28 6.25 -9.06
C TYR A 145 -14.02 5.48 -9.49
N TRP A 146 -13.17 6.03 -10.36
CA TRP A 146 -11.89 5.39 -10.72
C TRP A 146 -10.95 5.26 -9.52
N THR A 147 -11.15 6.03 -8.45
CA THR A 147 -10.42 5.84 -7.20
C THR A 147 -10.65 4.46 -6.58
N TYR A 148 -11.82 3.86 -6.74
CA TYR A 148 -12.05 2.47 -6.31
C TYR A 148 -11.22 1.48 -7.12
N PHE A 149 -11.11 1.71 -8.43
CA PHE A 149 -10.30 0.86 -9.29
C PHE A 149 -8.83 0.87 -8.85
N ILE A 150 -8.31 2.04 -8.47
CA ILE A 150 -6.95 2.19 -7.92
C ILE A 150 -6.79 1.35 -6.64
N GLY A 151 -7.69 1.49 -5.66
CA GLY A 151 -7.57 0.72 -4.42
C GLY A 151 -7.75 -0.80 -4.61
N ILE A 152 -8.60 -1.23 -5.54
CA ILE A 152 -8.71 -2.65 -5.93
C ILE A 152 -7.41 -3.13 -6.57
N LEU A 153 -6.82 -2.35 -7.48
CA LEU A 153 -5.55 -2.68 -8.12
C LEU A 153 -4.42 -2.79 -7.09
N GLU A 154 -4.32 -1.85 -6.15
CA GLU A 154 -3.38 -1.91 -5.02
C GLU A 154 -3.56 -3.20 -4.21
N GLY A 155 -4.81 -3.57 -3.91
CA GLY A 155 -5.14 -4.81 -3.21
C GLY A 155 -4.71 -6.06 -3.97
N ILE A 156 -5.02 -6.13 -5.26
CA ILE A 156 -4.59 -7.24 -6.14
C ILE A 156 -3.06 -7.34 -6.14
N ILE A 157 -2.36 -6.22 -6.32
CA ILE A 157 -0.90 -6.17 -6.35
C ILE A 157 -0.30 -6.60 -5.01
N PHE A 158 -0.89 -6.15 -3.91
CA PHE A 158 -0.50 -6.57 -2.57
C PHE A 158 -0.58 -8.09 -2.42
N TYR A 159 -1.70 -8.71 -2.79
CA TYR A 159 -1.89 -10.16 -2.67
C TYR A 159 -1.05 -10.99 -3.65
N ILE A 160 -0.86 -10.52 -4.89
CA ILE A 160 0.07 -11.15 -5.85
C ILE A 160 1.49 -11.14 -5.28
N GLY A 161 1.92 -10.01 -4.72
CA GLY A 161 3.22 -9.91 -4.05
C GLY A 161 3.28 -10.70 -2.74
N TYR A 162 2.14 -10.97 -2.11
CA TYR A 162 2.06 -11.73 -0.87
C TYR A 162 2.26 -13.24 -1.08
N PHE A 163 1.64 -13.79 -2.12
CA PHE A 163 1.69 -15.22 -2.47
C PHE A 163 2.59 -15.44 -3.69
N PRO A 164 3.92 -15.54 -3.52
CA PRO A 164 4.80 -15.86 -4.64
C PRO A 164 4.42 -17.23 -5.21
N ASN A 165 4.37 -17.31 -6.54
CA ASN A 165 3.89 -18.46 -7.29
C ASN A 165 4.57 -19.78 -6.86
N LYS A 166 3.80 -20.87 -6.77
CA LYS A 166 4.13 -22.19 -6.19
C LYS A 166 5.41 -22.85 -6.74
N ASN A 167 5.89 -22.42 -7.92
CA ASN A 167 7.14 -22.91 -8.51
C ASN A 167 8.41 -22.38 -7.84
N ASN A 168 8.31 -21.32 -7.01
CA ASN A 168 9.36 -20.89 -6.09
C ASN A 168 9.01 -21.35 -4.67
N ASN A 169 8.73 -22.65 -4.53
CA ASN A 169 8.56 -23.32 -3.25
C ASN A 169 9.84 -23.16 -2.42
N PHE A 170 9.96 -22.07 -1.66
CA PHE A 170 10.71 -22.08 -0.42
C PHE A 170 10.49 -20.79 0.40
N TYR A 171 9.95 -21.02 1.60
CA TYR A 171 10.05 -20.17 2.81
C TYR A 171 9.05 -19.03 3.03
N PHE A 172 7.82 -19.41 3.41
CA PHE A 172 7.15 -18.77 4.56
C PHE A 172 6.20 -19.74 5.30
N TYR A 173 5.83 -20.88 4.69
CA TYR A 173 4.87 -21.84 5.25
C TYR A 173 5.42 -23.16 5.77
N ARG A 174 6.73 -23.44 5.67
CA ARG A 174 7.30 -24.67 6.22
C ARG A 174 7.78 -24.48 7.66
N ASN A 175 6.87 -24.09 8.54
CA ASN A 175 7.01 -24.52 9.93
C ASN A 175 6.77 -26.03 9.88
N LYS A 176 7.85 -26.79 10.03
CA LYS A 176 7.78 -28.18 10.47
C LYS A 176 6.90 -28.20 11.73
N LEU A 177 5.72 -28.79 11.61
CA LEU A 177 5.24 -29.72 12.64
C LEU A 177 6.21 -30.91 12.66
#